data_AF-A0A165NKT8-F1
#
_entry.id   AF-A0A165NKT8-F1
#
_cell.length_a   1.000
_cell.length_b   1.000
_cell.length_c   1.000
_cell.angle_alpha   90.00
_cell.angle_beta   90.00
_cell.angle_gamma   90.00
#
_symmetry.space_group_name_H-M   'P 1'
#
loop_
_entity.id
_entity.type
_entity.pdbx_description
1 polymer ?
#
loop_
_entity_poly.entity_id
_entity_poly.type
_entity_poly.pdbx_seq_one_letter_code
_entity_poly.pdbx_strand_id
1 'polypeptide(L)'
;MCRVGEVAKLANGSLVLEIQTCEGADHICQHRFTFLAAFEPSAAICEHPHPLIVRFIPIHFWPDCPEDMHEIEEQNRWDKNTIIKAWWIKPEEK
;
A
#
# COMPACT_ATOMS: atom_id res chain seq x y z
N MET A 1 18.06 7.69 10.67
CA MET A 1 17.36 8.15 11.92
C MET A 1 15.96 8.61 11.53
N CYS A 2 14.90 8.01 12.10
CA CYS A 2 13.51 8.34 11.76
C CYS A 2 13.15 9.75 12.27
N ARG A 3 12.65 10.62 11.38
CA ARG A 3 12.27 11.99 11.70
C ARG A 3 10.80 12.21 11.33
N VAL A 4 10.00 12.57 12.33
CA VAL A 4 8.60 12.95 12.14
C VAL A 4 8.58 14.43 11.78
N GLY A 5 7.94 14.76 10.65
CA GLY A 5 7.80 16.13 10.17
C GLY A 5 6.59 16.81 10.77
N GLU A 6 5.41 16.36 10.35
CA GLU A 6 4.13 16.89 10.78
C GLU A 6 3.26 15.80 11.42
N VAL A 7 2.45 16.22 12.39
CA VAL A 7 1.39 15.40 12.98
C VAL A 7 0.07 16.13 12.79
N ALA A 8 -0.83 15.55 11.99
CA ALA A 8 -2.14 16.11 11.74
C ALA A 8 -3.24 15.23 12.35
N LYS A 9 -4.15 15.83 13.11
CA LYS A 9 -5.35 15.15 13.62
C LYS A 9 -6.48 15.32 12.63
N LEU A 10 -7.05 14.21 12.17
CA LEU A 10 -8.21 14.19 11.28
C LEU A 10 -9.51 14.36 12.07
N ALA A 11 -10.56 14.84 11.39
CA ALA A 11 -11.88 15.06 12.00
C ALA A 11 -12.52 13.78 12.56
N ASN A 12 -12.15 12.61 12.02
CA ASN A 12 -12.58 11.30 12.50
C ASN A 12 -11.79 10.80 13.74
N GLY A 13 -10.88 11.61 14.29
CA GLY A 13 -10.07 11.27 15.46
C GLY A 13 -8.77 10.52 15.17
N SER A 14 -8.51 10.14 13.91
CA SER A 14 -7.25 9.52 13.50
C SER A 14 -6.09 10.53 13.47
N LEU A 15 -4.87 10.02 13.54
CA LEU A 15 -3.64 10.80 13.42
C LEU A 15 -2.92 10.43 12.11
N VAL A 16 -2.48 11.44 11.38
CA VAL A 16 -1.57 11.30 10.24
C VAL A 16 -0.19 11.74 10.71
N LEU A 17 0.78 10.84 10.58
CA LEU A 17 2.18 11.10 10.90
C LEU A 17 2.95 11.18 9.58
N GLU A 18 3.51 12.35 9.28
CA GLU A 18 4.42 12.50 8.15
C GLU A 18 5.83 12.08 8.56
N ILE A 19 6.37 11.07 7.89
CA ILE A 19 7.73 10.61 8.09
C ILE A 19 8.60 11.20 6.99
N GLN A 20 9.57 12.02 7.35
CA GLN A 20 10.36 12.82 6.39
C GLN A 20 11.44 12.01 5.65
N THR A 21 11.66 10.75 6.04
CA THR A 21 12.70 9.90 5.45
C THR A 21 12.14 8.54 5.07
N CYS A 22 12.49 8.05 3.87
CA CYS A 22 12.11 6.71 3.43
C CYS A 22 12.62 5.64 4.41
N GLU A 23 13.87 5.73 4.86
CA GLU A 23 14.45 4.84 5.87
C GLU A 23 13.61 4.81 7.16
N GLY A 24 13.09 5.96 7.59
CA GLY A 24 12.24 6.06 8.77
C GLY A 24 10.88 5.40 8.58
N ALA A 25 10.27 5.60 7.40
CA ALA A 25 9.01 4.98 7.05
C ALA A 25 9.16 3.45 6.93
N ASP A 26 10.20 2.99 6.24
CA ASP A 26 10.51 1.57 6.08
C ASP A 26 10.74 0.89 7.43
N HIS A 27 11.47 1.54 8.33
CA HIS A 27 11.68 1.03 9.69
C HIS A 27 10.37 0.88 10.47
N ILE A 28 9.46 1.86 10.37
CA ILE A 28 8.12 1.76 11.00
C ILE A 28 7.33 0.61 10.39
N CYS A 29 7.33 0.44 9.07
CA CYS A 29 6.63 -0.64 8.39
C CYS A 29 7.17 -2.03 8.81
N GLN A 30 8.49 -2.21 8.86
CA GLN A 30 9.14 -3.45 9.27
C GLN A 30 8.88 -3.79 10.75
N HIS A 31 8.76 -2.78 11.61
CA HIS A 31 8.52 -2.93 13.05
C HIS A 31 7.11 -2.48 13.46
N ARG A 32 6.13 -2.63 12.57
CA ARG A 32 4.76 -2.12 12.74
C ARG A 32 4.12 -2.47 14.08
N PHE A 33 4.34 -3.69 14.57
CA PHE A 33 3.75 -4.16 15.82
C PHE A 33 4.36 -3.46 17.02
N THR A 34 5.68 -3.31 17.04
CA THR A 34 6.40 -2.59 18.10
C THR A 34 6.04 -1.11 18.07
N PHE A 35 5.93 -0.52 16.88
CA PHE A 35 5.50 0.86 16.71
C PHE A 35 4.07 1.08 17.23
N LEU A 36 3.12 0.24 16.81
CA LEU A 36 1.72 0.30 17.24
C LEU A 36 1.53 -0.01 18.73
N ALA A 37 2.41 -0.80 19.35
CA ALA A 37 2.35 -1.11 20.79
C ALA A 37 2.53 0.13 21.69
N ALA A 38 3.06 1.23 21.17
CA ALA A 38 3.14 2.50 21.88
C ALA A 38 1.81 3.31 21.86
N PHE A 39 0.81 2.84 21.11
CA PHE A 39 -0.48 3.50 20.93
C PHE A 39 -1.62 2.65 21.55
N GLU A 40 -2.83 3.21 21.53
CA GLU A 40 -4.05 2.48 21.92
C GLU A 40 -4.20 1.15 21.16
N PRO A 41 -4.78 0.09 21.76
CA PRO A 41 -4.88 -1.23 21.13
C PRO A 41 -5.63 -1.26 19.79
N SER A 42 -6.48 -0.25 19.53
CA SER A 42 -7.21 -0.10 18.27
C SER A 42 -6.45 0.71 17.21
N ALA A 43 -5.23 1.18 17.51
CA ALA A 43 -4.42 1.91 16.54
C ALA A 43 -4.01 1.01 15.38
N ALA A 44 -4.11 1.52 14.17
CA ALA A 44 -3.73 0.82 12.96
C ALA A 44 -2.91 1.76 12.05
N ILE A 45 -1.92 1.19 11.36
CA ILE A 45 -1.27 1.85 10.23
C ILE A 45 -2.13 1.56 9.01
N CYS A 46 -2.73 2.59 8.44
CA CYS A 46 -3.56 2.44 7.24
C CYS A 46 -2.69 2.54 5.99
N GLU A 47 -2.44 1.41 5.34
CA GLU A 47 -1.84 1.37 4.01
C GLU A 47 -2.84 1.91 2.98
N HIS A 48 -2.45 2.94 2.23
CA HIS A 48 -3.28 3.53 1.20
C HIS A 48 -2.84 3.03 -0.17
N PRO A 49 -3.52 2.04 -0.77
CA PRO A 49 -3.24 1.64 -2.15
C PRO A 49 -3.49 2.80 -3.10
N HIS A 50 -2.58 3.01 -4.05
CA HIS A 50 -2.78 3.94 -5.16
C HIS A 50 -3.30 3.18 -6.37
N PRO A 51 -4.58 3.34 -6.76
CA PRO A 51 -5.14 2.62 -7.89
C PRO A 51 -4.53 3.11 -9.20
N LEU A 52 -4.12 2.17 -10.06
CA LEU A 52 -3.59 2.43 -11.40
C LEU A 52 -4.51 1.82 -12.46
N ILE A 53 -4.75 2.54 -13.55
CA ILE A 53 -5.48 2.03 -14.71
C ILE A 53 -4.45 1.68 -15.79
N VAL A 54 -4.37 0.39 -16.11
CA VAL A 54 -3.46 -0.11 -17.14
C VAL A 54 -4.27 -0.51 -18.38
N ARG A 55 -3.81 -0.07 -19.54
CA ARG A 55 -4.41 -0.41 -20.84
C ARG A 55 -3.56 -1.48 -21.53
N PHE A 56 -4.19 -2.27 -22.40
CA PHE A 56 -3.54 -3.33 -23.17
C PHE A 56 -2.93 -4.45 -22.32
N ILE A 57 -3.56 -4.77 -21.18
CA ILE A 57 -3.20 -5.94 -20.39
C ILE A 57 -3.37 -7.20 -21.26
N PRO A 58 -2.41 -8.15 -21.23
CA PRO A 58 -2.53 -9.41 -21.94
C PRO A 58 -3.84 -10.13 -21.63
N ILE A 59 -4.46 -10.75 -22.64
CA ILE A 59 -5.68 -11.56 -22.44
C ILE A 59 -5.45 -12.79 -21.54
N HIS A 60 -4.18 -13.12 -21.30
CA HIS A 60 -3.75 -14.20 -20.42
C HIS A 60 -3.44 -13.73 -18.99
N PHE A 61 -3.85 -12.52 -18.60
CA PHE A 61 -3.75 -12.07 -17.22
C PHE A 61 -5.08 -12.30 -16.52
N TRP A 62 -5.06 -13.02 -15.41
CA TRP A 62 -6.21 -13.24 -14.55
C TRP A 62 -5.99 -12.49 -13.22
N PRO A 63 -6.73 -11.40 -12.94
CA PRO A 63 -6.51 -10.59 -11.74
C PRO A 63 -6.80 -11.32 -10.43
N ASP A 64 -7.57 -12.40 -10.48
CA ASP A 64 -7.87 -13.26 -9.33
C ASP A 64 -6.85 -14.40 -9.15
N CYS A 65 -5.86 -14.51 -10.06
CA CYS A 65 -4.78 -15.49 -10.06
C CYS A 65 -3.52 -14.87 -9.41
N PRO A 66 -3.11 -15.31 -8.21
CA PRO A 66 -1.92 -14.77 -7.54
C PRO A 66 -0.63 -14.95 -8.35
N GLU A 67 -0.52 -16.05 -9.10
CA GLU A 67 0.65 -16.36 -9.92
C GLU A 67 0.86 -15.30 -11.02
N ASP A 68 -0.21 -14.88 -11.68
CA ASP A 68 -0.16 -13.85 -12.72
C ASP A 68 0.23 -12.48 -12.16
N MET A 69 -0.23 -12.15 -10.95
CA MET A 69 0.18 -10.94 -10.25
C MET A 69 1.68 -10.99 -9.90
N HIS A 70 2.16 -12.14 -9.41
CA HIS A 70 3.58 -12.32 -9.10
C HIS A 70 4.46 -12.27 -10.35
N GLU A 71 4.00 -12.79 -11.50
CA GLU A 71 4.74 -12.66 -12.75
C GLU A 71 4.94 -11.19 -13.13
N ILE A 72 3.92 -10.34 -12.97
CA ILE A 72 4.06 -8.89 -13.21
C ILE A 72 5.07 -8.27 -12.23
N GLU A 73 5.00 -8.62 -10.95
CA GLU A 73 5.94 -8.12 -9.94
C GLU A 73 7.38 -8.51 -10.31
N GLU A 74 7.62 -9.77 -10.69
CA GLU A 74 8.93 -10.29 -11.07
C GLU A 74 9.47 -9.63 -12.35
N GLN A 75 8.64 -9.52 -13.40
CA GLN A 75 9.02 -8.87 -14.65
C GLN A 75 9.42 -7.40 -14.45
N ASN A 76 8.78 -6.71 -13.49
CA ASN A 76 9.05 -5.32 -13.16
C ASN A 76 10.08 -5.12 -12.03
N ARG A 77 10.61 -6.21 -11.46
CA ARG A 77 11.53 -6.20 -10.31
C ARG A 77 10.94 -5.49 -9.08
N TRP A 78 9.65 -5.68 -8.84
CA TRP A 78 8.98 -5.20 -7.64
C TRP A 78 9.08 -6.21 -6.52
N ASP A 79 8.95 -5.73 -5.29
CA ASP A 79 8.85 -6.61 -4.13
C ASP A 79 7.55 -7.42 -4.19
N LYS A 80 7.60 -8.62 -3.62
CA LYS A 80 6.44 -9.52 -3.60
C LYS A 80 5.28 -8.89 -2.82
N ASN A 81 4.06 -8.99 -3.36
CA ASN A 81 2.83 -8.39 -2.84
C ASN A 81 2.79 -6.84 -2.91
N THR A 82 3.56 -6.25 -3.82
CA THR A 82 3.41 -4.83 -4.20
C THR A 82 2.02 -4.58 -4.79
N ILE A 83 1.51 -5.52 -5.58
CA ILE A 83 0.15 -5.45 -6.13
C ILE A 83 -0.81 -6.01 -5.08
N ILE A 84 -1.57 -5.13 -4.44
CA ILE A 84 -2.50 -5.51 -3.36
C ILE A 84 -3.77 -6.18 -3.92
N LYS A 85 -4.26 -5.68 -5.06
CA LYS A 85 -5.46 -6.19 -5.73
C LYS A 85 -5.49 -5.74 -7.19
N ALA A 86 -5.99 -6.59 -8.08
CA ALA A 86 -6.35 -6.24 -9.45
C ALA A 86 -7.81 -6.58 -9.74
N TRP A 87 -8.44 -5.88 -10.68
CA TRP A 87 -9.75 -6.25 -11.22
C TRP A 87 -9.95 -5.62 -12.60
N TRP A 88 -10.82 -6.24 -13.40
CA TRP A 88 -11.20 -5.69 -14.70
C TRP A 88 -12.16 -4.51 -14.53
N ILE A 89 -11.83 -3.39 -15.18
CA ILE A 89 -12.73 -2.24 -15.29
C ILE A 89 -13.60 -2.47 -16.53
N LYS A 90 -14.91 -2.66 -16.33
CA LYS A 90 -15.87 -2.66 -17.43
C LYS A 90 -16.03 -1.22 -17.94
N PRO A 91 -16.05 -1.00 -19.27
CA PRO A 91 -16.42 0.30 -19.80
C PRO A 91 -17.86 0.64 -19.41
N GLU A 92 -18.15 1.92 -19.20
CA GLU A 92 -19.52 2.39 -19.00
C GLU A 92 -20.32 2.18 -20.30
N GLU A 93 -21.50 1.55 -20.19
CA GLU A 93 -22.44 1.44 -21.30
C GLU A 93 -22.92 2.86 -21.67
N LYS A 94 -22.72 3.25 -22.93
CA LYS A 94 -23.21 4.52 -23.48
C LYS A 94 -24.63 4.39 -24.00
#